data_AF-A0A383CST5-F1
#
_entry.id   AF-A0A383CST5-F1
#
_cell.length_a   1.000
_cell.length_b   1.000
_cell.length_c   1.000
_cell.angle_alpha   90.00
_cell.angle_beta   90.00
_cell.angle_gamma   90.00
#
_symmetry.space_group_name_H-M   'P 1'
#
loop_
_entity.id
_entity.type
_entity.pdbx_description
1 polymer ?
#
loop_
_entity_poly.entity_id
_entity_poly.type
_entity_poly.pdbx_seq_one_letter_code
_entity_poly.pdbx_strand_id
1 'polypeptide(L)'
;MVNAHYEKYKDTIKKCARRNYRKRIVLLNEFLADKSCKHCGEMETVCLKFYPHDSEIRKITKRVGISDESRTEITKLMSGSIILCSNCWIKLDNDLIEFI
;
A
#
# COMPACT_ATOMS: atom_id res chain seq x y z
N MET A 1 6.61 0.29 -38.06
CA MET A 1 5.59 1.35 -38.20
C MET A 1 5.30 1.93 -36.83
N VAL A 2 5.47 3.23 -36.65
CA VAL A 2 5.17 3.90 -35.38
C VAL A 2 3.66 4.02 -35.25
N ASN A 3 3.09 3.56 -34.14
CA ASN A 3 1.65 3.57 -33.94
C ASN A 3 1.19 5.03 -33.76
N ALA A 4 0.69 5.65 -34.83
CA ALA A 4 0.38 7.09 -34.88
C ALA A 4 -0.61 7.54 -33.81
N HIS A 5 -1.52 6.64 -33.42
CA HIS A 5 -2.42 6.85 -32.29
C HIS A 5 -1.66 6.94 -30.96
N TYR A 6 -0.71 6.03 -30.72
CA TYR A 6 0.10 6.06 -29.51
C TYR A 6 0.87 7.37 -29.38
N GLU A 7 1.58 7.81 -30.41
CA GLU A 7 2.35 9.05 -30.33
C GLU A 7 1.47 10.30 -30.14
N LYS A 8 0.27 10.34 -30.74
CA LYS A 8 -0.70 11.42 -30.51
C LYS A 8 -1.17 11.51 -29.05
N TYR A 9 -1.36 10.36 -28.39
CA TYR A 9 -1.94 10.30 -27.04
C TYR A 9 -0.96 9.92 -25.93
N LYS A 10 0.32 9.73 -26.24
CA LYS A 10 1.37 9.23 -25.35
C LYS A 10 1.43 9.98 -24.03
N ASP A 11 1.42 11.31 -24.10
CA ASP A 11 1.50 12.15 -22.90
C ASP A 11 0.22 12.09 -22.07
N THR A 12 -0.94 12.01 -22.71
CA THR A 12 -2.24 11.83 -22.02
C THR A 12 -2.27 10.48 -21.31
N ILE A 13 -1.83 9.40 -21.98
CA ILE A 13 -1.72 8.05 -21.41
C ILE A 13 -0.78 8.07 -20.20
N LYS A 14 0.40 8.67 -20.32
CA LYS A 14 1.37 8.81 -19.22
C LYS A 14 0.80 9.61 -18.05
N LYS A 15 0.12 10.74 -18.30
CA LYS A 15 -0.54 11.56 -17.27
C LYS A 15 -1.63 10.76 -16.55
N CYS A 16 -2.46 10.04 -17.29
CA CYS A 16 -3.52 9.20 -16.73
C CYS A 16 -2.94 8.08 -15.84
N ALA A 17 -1.90 7.38 -16.32
CA ALA A 17 -1.22 6.33 -15.57
C ALA A 17 -0.60 6.86 -14.25
N ARG A 18 0.08 8.00 -14.30
CA ARG A 18 0.65 8.67 -13.10
C ARG A 18 -0.44 9.05 -12.09
N ARG A 19 -1.57 9.61 -12.56
CA ARG A 19 -2.70 9.97 -11.70
C ARG A 19 -3.28 8.74 -11.00
N ASN A 20 -3.49 7.66 -11.74
CA ASN A 20 -4.04 6.42 -11.17
C ASN A 20 -3.07 5.77 -10.17
N TYR A 21 -1.77 5.78 -10.45
CA TYR A 21 -0.75 5.32 -9.52
C TYR A 21 -0.76 6.13 -8.21
N ARG A 22 -0.83 7.46 -8.30
CA ARG A 22 -0.93 8.33 -7.11
C ARG A 22 -2.19 8.01 -6.29
N LYS A 23 -3.35 7.90 -6.93
CA LYS A 23 -4.60 7.54 -6.24
C LYS A 23 -4.54 6.19 -5.51
N ARG A 24 -3.76 5.24 -6.03
CA ARG A 24 -3.54 3.94 -5.38
C ARG A 24 -2.66 4.04 -4.13
N ILE A 25 -1.61 4.87 -4.17
CA ILE A 25 -0.77 5.13 -2.98
C ILE A 25 -1.56 5.88 -1.91
N VAL A 26 -2.30 6.91 -2.32
CA VAL A 26 -3.08 7.76 -1.42
C VAL A 26 -4.05 6.92 -0.58
N LEU A 27 -4.70 5.90 -1.15
CA LEU A 27 -5.58 5.00 -0.39
C LEU A 27 -4.90 4.37 0.83
N LEU A 28 -3.70 3.80 0.64
CA LEU A 28 -2.99 3.13 1.74
C LEU A 28 -2.52 4.16 2.77
N ASN A 29 -2.04 5.31 2.31
CA ASN A 29 -1.58 6.37 3.21
C ASN A 29 -2.74 6.98 4.00
N GLU A 30 -3.91 7.18 3.39
CA GLU A 30 -5.13 7.64 4.06
C GLU A 30 -5.57 6.65 5.14
N PHE A 31 -5.52 5.35 4.85
CA PHE A 31 -5.81 4.34 5.86
C PHE A 31 -4.80 4.32 7.02
N LEU A 32 -3.53 4.57 6.73
CA LEU A 32 -2.46 4.56 7.73
C LEU A 32 -2.33 5.89 8.49
N ALA A 33 -2.99 6.96 8.04
CA ALA A 33 -2.81 8.32 8.54
C ALA A 33 -3.17 8.48 10.03
N ASP A 34 -4.13 7.69 10.52
CA ASP A 34 -4.58 7.67 11.91
C ASP A 34 -4.06 6.44 12.68
N LYS A 35 -3.13 5.68 12.09
CA LYS A 35 -2.59 4.46 12.69
C LYS A 35 -1.20 4.69 13.23
N SER A 36 -0.85 3.86 14.20
CA SER A 36 0.49 3.78 14.76
C SER A 36 0.91 2.33 14.89
N CYS A 37 2.21 2.11 15.02
CA CYS A 37 2.75 0.79 15.30
C CYS A 37 2.20 0.29 16.64
N LYS A 38 1.59 -0.91 16.64
CA LYS A 38 1.01 -1.54 17.83
C LYS A 38 1.98 -1.66 19.02
N HIS A 39 3.28 -1.85 18.76
CA HIS A 39 4.28 -2.05 19.81
C HIS A 39 4.99 -0.76 20.25
N CYS A 40 5.63 -0.03 19.33
CA CYS A 40 6.45 1.14 19.69
C CYS A 40 5.77 2.51 19.52
N GLY A 41 4.56 2.57 18.95
CA GLY A 41 3.83 3.83 18.76
C GLY A 41 4.29 4.71 17.60
N GLU A 42 5.26 4.28 16.78
CA GLU A 42 5.66 4.99 15.55
C GLU A 42 4.45 5.34 14.67
N MET A 43 4.38 6.56 14.17
CA MET A 43 3.25 7.10 13.42
C MET A 43 3.60 7.47 11.97
N GLU A 44 4.89 7.44 11.61
CA GLU A 44 5.32 7.80 10.27
C GLU A 44 4.76 6.79 9.25
N THR A 45 3.78 7.23 8.45
CA THR A 45 3.04 6.38 7.50
C THR A 45 3.94 5.57 6.56
N VAL A 46 5.09 6.11 6.16
CA VAL A 46 6.05 5.43 5.28
C VAL A 46 6.73 4.23 5.96
N CYS A 47 6.86 4.29 7.29
CA CYS A 47 7.49 3.26 8.11
C CYS A 47 6.51 2.15 8.52
N LEU A 48 5.20 2.38 8.39
CA LEU A 48 4.14 1.46 8.74
C LEU A 48 3.92 0.37 7.68
N LYS A 49 3.68 -0.85 8.16
CA LYS A 49 3.47 -2.06 7.38
C LYS A 49 2.29 -2.86 7.92
N PHE A 50 1.66 -3.61 7.03
CA PHE A 50 0.54 -4.50 7.34
C PHE A 50 1.06 -5.92 7.64
N TYR A 51 1.23 -6.30 8.90
CA TYR A 51 1.70 -7.65 9.23
C TYR A 51 0.54 -8.64 9.28
N PRO A 52 0.61 -9.82 8.60
CA PRO A 52 1.69 -10.30 7.73
C PRO A 52 1.51 -9.95 6.24
N HIS A 53 0.41 -9.29 5.85
CA HIS A 53 -0.04 -9.16 4.46
C HIS A 53 0.54 -7.97 3.64
N ASP A 54 1.58 -7.28 4.09
CA ASP A 54 2.07 -6.03 3.47
C ASP A 54 2.44 -6.22 1.99
N SER A 55 3.15 -7.29 1.66
CA SER A 55 3.58 -7.59 0.29
C SER A 55 2.38 -7.86 -0.63
N GLU A 56 1.40 -8.60 -0.14
CA GLU A 56 0.17 -8.96 -0.84
C GLU A 56 -0.70 -7.73 -1.09
N ILE A 57 -0.96 -6.92 -0.05
CA ILE A 57 -1.71 -5.67 -0.14
C ILE A 57 -1.07 -4.74 -1.16
N ARG A 58 0.25 -4.53 -1.11
CA ARG A 58 0.96 -3.66 -2.08
C ARG A 58 0.92 -4.22 -3.50
N LYS A 59 0.98 -5.54 -3.69
CA LYS A 59 0.88 -6.19 -5.01
C LYS A 59 -0.52 -6.03 -5.59
N ILE A 60 -1.57 -6.25 -4.81
CA ILE A 60 -2.96 -6.12 -5.26
C ILE A 60 -3.27 -4.64 -5.56
N THR A 61 -2.89 -3.73 -4.66
CA THR A 61 -3.10 -2.27 -4.82
C THR A 61 -2.49 -1.71 -6.10
N LYS A 62 -1.33 -2.22 -6.53
CA LYS A 62 -0.71 -1.84 -7.81
C LYS A 62 -1.47 -2.34 -9.04
N ARG A 63 -2.22 -3.44 -8.92
CA ARG A 63 -2.96 -4.07 -10.02
C ARG A 63 -4.40 -3.57 -10.13
N VAL A 64 -5.13 -3.54 -9.03
CA VAL A 64 -6.58 -3.29 -9.04
C VAL A 64 -6.95 -1.82 -9.29
N GLY A 65 -8.20 -1.61 -9.66
CA GLY A 65 -8.77 -0.30 -9.92
C GLY A 65 -8.98 0.52 -8.64
N ILE A 66 -9.68 1.65 -8.80
CA ILE A 66 -10.05 2.52 -7.68
C ILE A 66 -11.47 2.19 -7.17
N SER A 67 -12.22 1.34 -7.87
CA SER A 67 -13.59 0.96 -7.48
C SER A 67 -13.60 0.11 -6.21
N ASP A 68 -14.65 0.28 -5.41
CA ASP A 68 -14.80 -0.39 -4.13
C ASP A 68 -14.93 -1.90 -4.27
N GLU A 69 -15.62 -2.39 -5.29
CA GLU A 69 -15.71 -3.82 -5.63
C GLU A 69 -14.32 -4.43 -5.83
N SER A 70 -13.45 -3.75 -6.57
CA SER A 70 -12.09 -4.21 -6.85
C SER A 70 -11.16 -4.17 -5.63
N ARG A 71 -11.57 -3.44 -4.58
CA ARG A 71 -10.79 -3.21 -3.35
C ARG A 71 -11.25 -4.06 -2.18
N THR A 72 -12.34 -4.82 -2.33
CA THR A 72 -12.90 -5.64 -1.25
C THR A 72 -11.86 -6.60 -0.66
N GLU A 73 -11.01 -7.20 -1.51
CA GLU A 73 -9.91 -8.09 -1.06
C GLU A 73 -8.85 -7.33 -0.26
N ILE A 74 -8.44 -6.14 -0.72
CA ILE A 74 -7.48 -5.29 0.00
C ILE A 74 -8.01 -4.93 1.37
N THR A 75 -9.27 -4.49 1.46
CA THR A 75 -9.89 -4.12 2.74
C THR A 75 -9.94 -5.29 3.71
N LYS A 76 -10.25 -6.51 3.23
CA LYS A 76 -10.21 -7.72 4.05
C LYS A 76 -8.81 -7.99 4.58
N LEU A 77 -7.79 -7.98 3.72
CA LEU A 77 -6.39 -8.19 4.14
C LEU A 77 -5.92 -7.13 5.14
N MET A 78 -6.29 -5.87 4.92
CA MET A 78 -5.96 -4.77 5.84
C MET A 78 -6.63 -4.96 7.20
N SER A 79 -7.90 -5.35 7.24
CA SER A 79 -8.61 -5.63 8.51
C SER A 79 -8.05 -6.83 9.27
N GLY A 80 -7.47 -7.81 8.56
CA GLY A 80 -6.80 -8.97 9.17
C GLY A 80 -5.34 -8.70 9.56
N SER A 81 -4.81 -7.51 9.27
CA SER A 81 -3.41 -7.18 9.51
C SER A 81 -3.23 -6.34 10.78
N ILE A 82 -2.10 -6.55 11.45
CA ILE A 82 -1.62 -5.68 12.52
C ILE A 82 -0.72 -4.61 11.90
N ILE A 83 -0.87 -3.35 12.33
CA ILE A 83 -0.01 -2.27 11.88
C ILE A 83 1.26 -2.23 12.73
N LEU A 84 2.41 -2.42 12.07
CA LEU A 84 3.73 -2.44 12.69
C LEU A 84 4.68 -1.51 11.94
N CYS A 85 5.63 -0.89 12.65
CA CYS A 85 6.76 -0.26 11.97
C CYS A 85 7.75 -1.33 11.47
N SER A 86 8.63 -0.95 10.54
CA SER A 86 9.65 -1.86 9.98
C SER A 86 10.50 -2.57 11.04
N ASN A 87 10.86 -1.88 12.13
CA ASN A 87 11.67 -2.47 13.19
C ASN A 87 10.88 -3.48 14.03
N CYS A 88 9.64 -3.15 14.39
CA CYS A 88 8.78 -4.07 15.16
C CYS A 88 8.39 -5.29 14.32
N TRP A 89 8.24 -5.13 13.01
CA TRP A 89 8.07 -6.26 12.09
C TRP A 89 9.23 -7.24 12.23
N ILE A 90 10.47 -6.77 12.03
CA ILE A 90 11.66 -7.64 12.04
C ILE A 90 11.77 -8.34 13.40
N LYS A 91 11.53 -7.61 14.49
CA LYS A 91 11.54 -8.19 15.83
C LYS A 91 10.47 -9.27 15.99
N LEU A 92 9.24 -9.04 15.54
CA LEU A 92 8.17 -10.04 15.61
C LEU A 92 8.50 -11.28 14.77
N ASP A 93 9.04 -11.08 13.56
CA ASP A 93 9.39 -12.16 12.62
C ASP A 93 10.56 -13.03 13.12
N ASN A 94 11.38 -12.50 14.03
CA ASN A 94 12.50 -13.21 14.66
C ASN A 94 12.20 -13.61 16.12
N ASP A 95 10.94 -13.55 16.56
CA ASP A 95 10.53 -13.83 17.95
C ASP A 95 11.24 -12.99 19.02
N LEU A 96 11.65 -11.76 18.68
CA LEU A 96 12.34 -10.79 19.54
C LEU A 96 11.41 -9.69 20.06
N ILE A 97 10.09 -9.81 19.90
CA ILE A 97 9.16 -8.73 20.22
C ILE A 97 9.05 -8.44 21.72
N GLU A 98 9.32 -9.44 22.56
CA GLU A 98 9.28 -9.34 24.02
C GLU A 98 10.38 -8.43 24.60
N PHE A 99 11.37 -8.06 23.79
CA PHE A 99 12.49 -7.18 24.16
C PHE A 99 12.26 -5.70 23.82
N ILE A 100 11.03 -5.31 23.46
CA ILE A 100 10.62 -3.90 23.22
C ILE A 100 10.03 -3.32 24.50
#